data_AF-A0A7S2EFX2-F1
#
_entry.id   AF-A0A7S2EFX2-F1
#
_cell.length_a   1.000
_cell.length_b   1.000
_cell.length_c   1.000
_cell.angle_alpha   90.00
_cell.angle_beta   90.00
_cell.angle_gamma   90.00
#
_symmetry.space_group_name_H-M   'P 1'
#
loop_
_entity.id
_entity.type
_entity.pdbx_description
1 polymer ?
#
loop_
_entity_poly.entity_id
_entity_poly.type
_entity_poly.pdbx_seq_one_letter_code
_entity_poly.pdbx_strand_id
1 'polypeptide(L)'
;VAGGAANNEGESAAAAADADRNDEEEEDAWTFDPERGNVVFASALHGWGFTVPALARSLCKNGVMPFKPPLLRRYLFGDFRYNPDTGKILKWKRGGGGVPAFAEFALRPLWEVYEGVAEAAAAVGLTDYGNNNGAAAAPH
;
A
#
# COMPACT_ATOMS: atom_id res chain seq x y z
N VAL A 1 -2.31 72.03 -11.63
CA VAL A 1 -2.59 70.69 -12.18
C VAL A 1 -1.25 70.00 -12.41
N ALA A 2 -0.91 69.04 -11.57
CA ALA A 2 0.16 68.07 -11.83
C ALA A 2 -0.26 66.79 -11.12
N GLY A 3 -0.85 65.87 -11.91
CA GLY A 3 -1.23 64.54 -11.45
C GLY A 3 0.01 63.66 -11.38
N GLY A 4 0.20 63.00 -10.24
CA GLY A 4 1.17 61.91 -10.08
C GLY A 4 0.49 60.60 -10.47
N ALA A 5 1.02 59.94 -11.50
CA ALA A 5 0.59 58.63 -11.95
C ALA A 5 1.16 57.52 -11.04
N ALA A 6 0.38 56.45 -10.93
CA ALA A 6 0.57 55.25 -10.14
C ALA A 6 1.87 54.48 -10.42
N ASN A 7 2.42 53.84 -9.38
CA ASN A 7 3.24 52.64 -9.51
C ASN A 7 2.60 51.54 -8.64
N ASN A 8 1.87 50.62 -9.27
CA ASN A 8 1.34 49.40 -8.66
C ASN A 8 1.95 48.19 -9.40
N GLU A 9 3.21 47.90 -9.14
CA GLU A 9 3.96 46.80 -9.77
C GLU A 9 4.40 45.73 -8.76
N GLY A 10 3.98 45.85 -7.49
CA GLY A 10 4.40 44.96 -6.40
C GLY A 10 3.48 43.76 -6.12
N GLU A 11 2.26 43.74 -6.67
CA GLU A 11 1.22 42.75 -6.27
C GLU A 11 1.15 41.53 -7.21
N SER A 12 1.72 41.63 -8.41
CA SER A 12 1.62 40.59 -9.45
C SER A 12 2.56 39.40 -9.26
N ALA A 13 3.70 39.57 -8.60
CA ALA A 13 4.67 38.48 -8.43
C ALA A 13 4.31 37.55 -7.24
N ALA A 14 3.67 38.09 -6.21
CA ALA A 14 3.17 37.31 -5.08
C ALA A 14 1.93 36.48 -5.48
N ALA A 15 0.99 37.08 -6.23
CA ALA A 15 -0.21 36.38 -6.70
C ALA A 15 0.11 35.26 -7.71
N ALA A 16 1.13 35.42 -8.56
CA ALA A 16 1.56 34.38 -9.49
C ALA A 16 2.25 33.21 -8.77
N ALA A 17 3.01 33.47 -7.70
CA ALA A 17 3.67 32.43 -6.89
C ALA A 17 2.69 31.71 -5.94
N ASP A 18 1.58 32.36 -5.54
CA ASP A 18 0.50 31.74 -4.76
C ASP A 18 -0.40 30.84 -5.63
N ALA A 19 -0.67 31.23 -6.89
CA ALA A 19 -1.42 30.39 -7.83
C ALA A 19 -0.65 29.12 -8.22
N ASP A 20 0.65 29.24 -8.52
CA ASP A 20 1.53 28.12 -8.91
C ASP A 20 1.70 27.07 -7.79
N ARG A 21 1.70 27.49 -6.52
CA ARG A 21 1.77 26.57 -5.35
C ARG A 21 0.46 25.82 -5.09
N ASN A 22 -0.68 26.45 -5.33
CA ASN A 22 -1.97 25.81 -5.08
C ASN A 22 -2.22 24.67 -6.09
N ASP A 23 -1.73 24.83 -7.33
CA ASP A 23 -1.86 23.82 -8.38
C ASP A 23 -0.99 22.57 -8.09
N GLU A 24 0.22 22.72 -7.55
CA GLU A 24 1.10 21.59 -7.17
C GLU A 24 0.52 20.76 -6.01
N GLU A 25 -0.02 21.40 -4.96
CA GLU A 25 -0.63 20.71 -3.82
C GLU A 25 -1.92 19.97 -4.21
N GLU A 26 -2.68 20.53 -5.15
CA GLU A 26 -3.83 19.87 -5.74
C GLU A 26 -3.39 18.67 -6.59
N GLU A 27 -2.40 18.79 -7.48
CA GLU A 27 -1.89 17.65 -8.28
C GLU A 27 -1.39 16.49 -7.40
N ASP A 28 -0.69 16.80 -6.31
CA ASP A 28 -0.22 15.81 -5.36
C ASP A 28 -1.39 15.03 -4.76
N ALA A 29 -2.53 15.67 -4.42
CA ALA A 29 -3.72 14.98 -3.90
C ALA A 29 -4.26 13.87 -4.81
N TRP A 30 -4.11 14.02 -6.13
CA TRP A 30 -4.61 13.08 -7.13
C TRP A 30 -3.59 12.00 -7.48
N THR A 31 -2.32 12.21 -7.14
CA THR A 31 -1.27 11.22 -7.32
C THR A 31 -1.47 10.02 -6.40
N PHE A 32 -1.54 8.82 -6.99
CA PHE A 32 -1.75 7.57 -6.24
C PHE A 32 -0.56 7.25 -5.34
N ASP A 33 -0.79 7.27 -4.03
CA ASP A 33 0.19 6.95 -3.02
C ASP A 33 -0.47 6.15 -1.87
N PRO A 34 -0.23 4.83 -1.82
CA PRO A 34 -0.78 4.00 -0.76
C PRO A 34 -0.42 4.45 0.65
N GLU A 35 0.73 5.10 0.86
CA GLU A 35 1.12 5.63 2.17
C GLU A 35 0.17 6.74 2.66
N ARG A 36 -0.30 7.59 1.74
CA ARG A 36 -1.31 8.64 1.97
C ARG A 36 -2.70 8.06 2.21
N GLY A 37 -2.93 6.82 1.77
CA GLY A 37 -4.18 6.12 1.97
C GLY A 37 -5.25 6.40 0.92
N ASN A 38 -4.87 7.00 -0.21
CA ASN A 38 -5.75 7.19 -1.37
C ASN A 38 -5.82 5.94 -2.28
N VAL A 39 -5.15 4.85 -1.92
CA VAL A 39 -5.20 3.56 -2.63
C VAL A 39 -5.78 2.46 -1.72
N VAL A 40 -6.68 1.65 -2.30
CA VAL A 40 -7.33 0.50 -1.65
C VAL A 40 -6.95 -0.78 -2.38
N PHE A 41 -6.55 -1.81 -1.63
CA PHE A 41 -6.38 -3.18 -2.12
C PHE A 41 -7.61 -3.98 -1.75
N ALA A 42 -8.31 -4.56 -2.72
CA ALA A 42 -9.57 -5.25 -2.46
C ALA A 42 -9.84 -6.40 -3.44
N SER A 43 -10.66 -7.35 -3.01
CA SER A 43 -11.24 -8.40 -3.84
C SER A 43 -12.76 -8.33 -3.76
N ALA A 44 -13.40 -7.98 -4.88
CA ALA A 44 -14.86 -7.95 -4.95
C ALA A 44 -15.49 -9.35 -4.85
N LEU A 45 -14.77 -10.39 -5.31
CA LEU A 45 -15.25 -11.78 -5.24
C LEU A 45 -15.39 -12.28 -3.80
N HIS A 46 -14.43 -11.93 -2.94
CA HIS A 46 -14.36 -12.42 -1.57
C HIS A 46 -14.84 -11.39 -0.54
N GLY A 47 -15.20 -10.17 -0.96
CA GLY A 47 -15.76 -9.15 -0.09
C GLY A 47 -14.79 -8.54 0.93
N TRP A 48 -13.47 -8.59 0.67
CA TRP A 48 -12.47 -7.96 1.54
C TRP A 48 -11.77 -6.79 0.86
N GLY A 49 -11.28 -5.85 1.67
CA GLY A 49 -10.45 -4.75 1.23
C GLY A 49 -9.74 -4.06 2.38
N PHE A 50 -8.55 -3.51 2.11
CA PHE A 50 -7.78 -2.74 3.08
C PHE A 50 -6.93 -1.67 2.41
N THR A 51 -6.56 -0.66 3.21
CA THR A 51 -5.56 0.36 2.84
C THR A 51 -4.28 0.13 3.63
N VAL A 52 -3.15 0.66 3.15
CA VAL A 52 -1.86 0.59 3.90
C VAL A 52 -1.98 1.21 5.30
N PRO A 53 -2.65 2.38 5.49
CA PRO A 53 -2.94 2.91 6.83
C PRO A 53 -3.76 2.00 7.73
N ALA A 54 -4.75 1.29 7.19
CA ALA A 54 -5.56 0.34 7.97
C ALA A 54 -4.73 -0.88 8.39
N LEU A 55 -3.95 -1.43 7.47
CA LEU A 55 -3.03 -2.54 7.73
C LEU A 55 -1.98 -2.15 8.79
N ALA A 56 -1.33 -0.98 8.66
CA ALA A 56 -0.34 -0.48 9.61
C ALA A 56 -0.90 -0.37 11.05
N ARG A 57 -2.14 0.10 11.19
CA ARG A 57 -2.83 0.16 12.49
C ARG A 57 -3.12 -1.24 13.05
N SER A 58 -3.56 -2.17 12.20
CA SER A 58 -3.84 -3.56 12.58
C SER A 58 -2.57 -4.26 13.07
N LEU A 59 -1.46 -4.15 12.33
CA LEU A 59 -0.18 -4.77 12.68
C LEU A 59 0.40 -4.22 13.98
N CYS A 60 0.28 -2.91 14.22
CA CYS A 60 0.65 -2.30 15.50
C CYS A 60 -0.26 -2.76 16.65
N LYS A 61 -1.57 -2.83 16.43
CA LYS A 61 -2.56 -3.26 17.45
C LYS A 61 -2.38 -4.73 17.85
N ASN A 62 -2.07 -5.59 16.89
CA ASN A 62 -1.88 -7.02 17.10
C ASN A 62 -0.47 -7.38 17.62
N GLY A 63 0.40 -6.39 17.84
CA GLY A 63 1.75 -6.61 18.36
C GLY A 63 2.72 -7.29 17.39
N VAL A 64 2.38 -7.38 16.10
CA VAL A 64 3.24 -8.00 15.07
C VAL A 64 4.50 -7.16 14.85
N MET A 65 4.38 -5.84 14.97
CA MET A 65 5.50 -4.91 14.85
C MET A 65 5.50 -3.89 15.98
N PRO A 66 6.66 -3.59 16.59
CA PRO A 66 6.78 -2.66 17.71
C PRO A 66 6.87 -1.18 17.28
N PHE A 67 6.41 -0.84 16.07
CA PHE A 67 6.56 0.51 15.48
C PHE A 67 5.24 1.27 15.45
N LYS A 68 5.33 2.61 15.50
CA LYS A 68 4.16 3.49 15.44
C LYS A 68 3.49 3.44 14.06
N PRO A 69 2.15 3.53 13.96
CA PRO A 69 1.43 3.44 12.69
C PRO A 69 1.87 4.40 11.58
N PRO A 70 2.21 5.68 11.82
CA PRO A 70 2.66 6.58 10.75
C PRO A 70 3.95 6.11 10.09
N LEU A 71 4.87 5.59 10.89
CA LEU A 71 6.16 5.10 10.43
C LEU A 71 6.01 3.77 9.67
N LEU A 72 5.11 2.90 10.14
CA LEU A 72 4.79 1.65 9.49
C LEU A 72 4.21 1.80 8.09
N ARG A 73 3.42 2.85 7.82
CA ARG A 73 2.86 3.07 6.47
C ARG A 73 3.95 3.17 5.42
N ARG A 74 4.98 3.99 5.72
CA ARG A 74 6.14 4.20 4.86
C ARG A 74 7.01 2.95 4.70
N TYR A 75 7.17 2.20 5.79
CA TYR A 75 7.97 0.98 5.73
C TYR A 75 7.26 -0.18 5.07
N LEU A 76 5.94 -0.27 5.19
CA LEU A 76 5.16 -1.33 4.56
C LEU A 76 5.19 -1.19 3.05
N PHE A 77 4.95 0.00 2.50
CA PHE A 77 4.83 0.20 1.05
C PHE A 77 6.10 0.72 0.36
N GLY A 78 7.14 1.06 1.11
CA GLY A 78 8.45 1.41 0.56
C GLY A 78 9.38 0.21 0.32
N ASP A 79 10.59 0.51 -0.18
CA ASP A 79 11.67 -0.47 -0.39
C ASP A 79 12.34 -0.88 0.93
N PHE A 80 11.59 -1.56 1.78
CA PHE A 80 12.08 -2.05 3.07
C PHE A 80 11.77 -3.52 3.27
N ARG A 81 12.57 -4.17 4.11
CA ARG A 81 12.32 -5.52 4.63
C ARG A 81 12.47 -5.51 6.15
N TYR A 82 11.76 -6.39 6.81
CA TYR A 82 11.90 -6.59 8.25
C TYR A 82 12.80 -7.79 8.52
N ASN A 83 13.73 -7.65 9.46
CA ASN A 83 14.52 -8.78 9.94
C ASN A 83 13.99 -9.21 11.33
N PRO A 84 13.32 -10.37 11.45
CA PRO A 84 12.74 -10.82 12.71
C PRO A 84 13.81 -11.09 13.77
N ASP A 85 15.00 -11.54 13.39
CA ASP A 85 16.07 -11.89 14.34
C ASP A 85 16.62 -10.66 15.06
N THR A 86 16.66 -9.52 14.36
CA THR A 86 17.21 -8.27 14.91
C THR A 86 16.13 -7.25 15.29
N GLY A 87 14.87 -7.49 14.92
CA GLY A 87 13.76 -6.55 15.07
C GLY A 87 13.93 -5.25 14.28
N LYS A 88 14.82 -5.21 13.29
CA LYS A 88 15.18 -3.99 12.55
C LYS A 88 14.56 -3.96 11.17
N ILE A 89 14.24 -2.75 10.73
CA ILE A 89 13.83 -2.45 9.36
C ILE A 89 15.08 -2.12 8.54
N LEU A 90 15.25 -2.84 7.44
CA LEU A 90 16.40 -2.73 6.55
C LEU A 90 15.92 -2.23 5.18
N LYS A 91 16.74 -1.45 4.49
CA LYS A 91 16.45 -1.06 3.11
C LYS A 91 16.54 -2.30 2.22
N TRP A 92 15.46 -2.58 1.50
CA TRP A 92 15.41 -3.64 0.51
C TRP A 92 15.87 -3.11 -0.85
N LYS A 93 16.47 -3.97 -1.66
CA LYS A 93 16.90 -3.65 -3.03
C LYS A 93 16.46 -4.80 -3.93
N ARG A 94 15.95 -4.49 -5.13
CA ARG A 94 15.66 -5.51 -6.15
C ARG A 94 16.93 -6.29 -6.47
N GLY A 95 16.86 -7.62 -6.38
CA GLY A 95 18.00 -8.53 -6.55
C GLY A 95 18.80 -8.78 -5.28
N GLY A 96 18.58 -8.01 -4.22
CA GLY A 96 19.03 -8.38 -2.87
C GLY A 96 18.10 -9.47 -2.31
N GLY A 97 18.68 -10.46 -1.63
CA GLY A 97 17.88 -11.51 -0.99
C GLY A 97 16.84 -10.98 0.01
N GLY A 98 15.79 -11.76 0.23
CA GLY A 98 14.69 -11.45 1.16
C GLY A 98 13.46 -10.84 0.48
N VAL A 99 12.37 -10.79 1.24
CA VAL A 99 11.04 -10.37 0.79
C VAL A 99 10.76 -8.92 1.25
N PRO A 100 10.15 -8.07 0.41
CA PRO A 100 9.68 -6.75 0.82
C PRO A 100 8.68 -6.81 1.98
N ALA A 101 8.63 -5.79 2.82
CA ALA A 101 7.75 -5.72 3.97
C ALA A 101 6.27 -5.87 3.60
N PHE A 102 5.82 -5.26 2.49
CA PHE A 102 4.44 -5.43 2.02
C PHE A 102 4.10 -6.90 1.74
N ALA A 103 4.97 -7.58 1.00
CA ALA A 103 4.74 -8.97 0.62
C ALA A 103 4.79 -9.90 1.85
N GLU A 104 5.67 -9.61 2.80
CA GLU A 104 5.79 -10.35 4.05
C GLU A 104 4.56 -10.22 4.95
N PHE A 105 4.07 -9.00 5.18
CA PHE A 105 3.04 -8.74 6.19
C PHE A 105 1.62 -8.58 5.64
N ALA A 106 1.47 -8.27 4.36
CA ALA A 106 0.16 -8.14 3.71
C ALA A 106 -0.18 -9.38 2.87
N LEU A 107 0.74 -9.79 1.98
CA LEU A 107 0.42 -10.81 0.99
C LEU A 107 0.58 -12.24 1.52
N ARG A 108 1.59 -12.52 2.36
CA ARG A 108 1.75 -13.87 2.94
C ARG A 108 0.54 -14.30 3.78
N PRO A 109 0.04 -13.53 4.76
CA PRO A 109 -1.14 -13.95 5.52
C PRO A 109 -2.39 -14.10 4.64
N LEU A 110 -2.49 -13.28 3.57
CA LEU A 110 -3.57 -13.41 2.61
C LEU A 110 -3.48 -14.74 1.85
N TRP A 111 -2.30 -15.14 1.41
CA TRP A 111 -2.09 -16.43 0.76
C TRP A 111 -2.39 -17.61 1.67
N GLU A 112 -1.95 -17.57 2.93
CA GLU A 112 -2.25 -18.60 3.93
C GLU A 112 -3.76 -18.80 4.12
N VAL A 113 -4.55 -17.71 4.12
CA VAL A 113 -6.01 -17.80 4.18
C VAL A 113 -6.59 -18.48 2.94
N TYR A 114 -6.11 -18.13 1.74
CA TYR A 114 -6.60 -18.77 0.51
C TYR A 114 -6.26 -20.25 0.43
N GLU A 115 -5.02 -20.62 0.78
CA GLU A 115 -4.59 -22.02 0.82
C GLU A 115 -5.40 -22.81 1.86
N GLY A 116 -5.59 -22.27 3.06
CA GLY A 116 -6.39 -22.91 4.10
C GLY A 116 -7.86 -23.09 3.71
N VAL A 117 -8.47 -22.11 3.02
CA VAL A 117 -9.84 -22.23 2.50
C VAL A 117 -9.92 -23.26 1.38
N ALA A 118 -8.94 -23.29 0.47
CA ALA A 118 -8.89 -24.26 -0.61
C ALA A 118 -8.75 -25.70 -0.08
N GLU A 119 -7.88 -25.91 0.91
CA GLU A 119 -7.69 -27.20 1.58
C GLU A 119 -8.97 -27.64 2.33
N ALA A 120 -9.59 -26.73 3.08
CA ALA A 120 -10.84 -27.02 3.78
C ALA A 120 -11.98 -27.36 2.81
N ALA A 121 -12.08 -26.66 1.67
CA ALA A 121 -13.06 -26.96 0.63
C ALA A 121 -12.82 -28.35 0.02
N ALA A 122 -11.56 -28.74 -0.20
CA ALA A 122 -11.21 -30.08 -0.68
C ALA A 122 -11.58 -31.17 0.34
N ALA A 123 -11.34 -30.93 1.64
CA ALA A 123 -11.67 -31.86 2.70
C ALA A 123 -13.19 -32.12 2.84
N VAL A 124 -14.02 -31.12 2.52
CA VAL A 124 -15.49 -31.23 2.54
C VAL A 124 -16.06 -31.68 1.18
N GLY A 125 -15.19 -31.94 0.18
CA GLY A 125 -15.59 -32.42 -1.14
C GLY A 125 -16.27 -31.36 -2.02
N LEU A 126 -16.07 -30.07 -1.73
CA LEU A 126 -16.68 -28.95 -2.45
C LEU A 126 -15.79 -28.41 -3.60
N THR A 127 -14.69 -29.09 -3.93
CA THR A 127 -13.86 -28.73 -5.10
C THR A 127 -14.48 -29.27 -6.38
N ASP A 128 -15.62 -28.71 -6.77
CA ASP A 128 -16.20 -28.85 -8.11
C ASP A 128 -16.38 -27.47 -8.78
N TYR A 129 -15.39 -26.60 -8.63
CA TYR A 129 -15.25 -25.44 -9.53
C TYR A 129 -14.39 -25.83 -10.73
N GLY A 130 -14.97 -26.64 -11.63
CA GLY A 130 -14.52 -26.75 -13.02
C GLY A 130 -13.36 -27.71 -13.29
N ASN A 131 -13.51 -29.00 -13.00
CA ASN A 131 -12.77 -30.04 -13.70
C ASN A 131 -13.32 -30.22 -15.14
N ASN A 132 -13.09 -29.23 -16.00
CA ASN A 132 -13.37 -29.33 -17.45
C ASN A 132 -12.12 -29.31 -18.32
N ASN A 133 -10.92 -29.37 -17.73
CA ASN A 133 -9.71 -29.70 -18.47
C ASN A 133 -9.21 -31.06 -18.00
N GLY A 134 -9.69 -32.09 -18.68
CA GLY A 134 -9.15 -33.44 -18.52
C GLY A 134 -7.65 -33.45 -18.75
N ALA A 135 -6.89 -33.75 -17.70
CA ALA A 135 -5.57 -34.36 -17.81
C ALA A 135 -5.26 -35.07 -16.50
N ALA A 136 -5.39 -36.39 -16.57
CA ALA A 136 -4.88 -37.31 -15.56
C ALA A 136 -3.39 -37.04 -15.27
N ALA A 137 -3.01 -37.04 -13.99
CA ALA A 137 -1.73 -37.59 -13.55
C ALA A 137 -1.80 -37.90 -12.04
N ALA A 138 -1.75 -39.20 -11.76
CA ALA A 138 -1.66 -39.81 -10.43
C ALA A 138 -0.31 -39.49 -9.73
N PRO A 139 -0.21 -39.70 -8.41
CA PRO A 139 1.02 -39.43 -7.65
C PRO A 139 2.13 -40.46 -7.92
N HIS A 140 3.38 -40.01 -7.87
CA HIS A 140 4.55 -40.83 -7.54
C HIS A 140 5.23 -40.26 -6.30
#